data_AF-A0A6N8XN98-F1
#
_entry.id   AF-A0A6N8XN98-F1
#
_cell.length_a   1.000
_cell.length_b   1.000
_cell.length_c   1.000
_cell.angle_alpha   90.00
_cell.angle_beta   90.00
_cell.angle_gamma   90.00
#
_symmetry.space_group_name_H-M   'P 1'
#
loop_
_entity.id
_entity.type
_entity.pdbx_description
1 polymer ?
#
loop_
_entity_poly.entity_id
_entity_poly.type
_entity_poly.pdbx_seq_one_letter_code
_entity_poly.pdbx_strand_id
1 'polypeptide(L)'
;MSGRDTGNDYDLAAVTGGGDAALPNGGILNAFVEAVVARDMPSVAAARAALADAMGEAAMVDAAATIAAFNAYPRAADATGIPLEEAKRDLTADLRRELGLDILETVA
;
A
#
# COMPACT_ATOMS: atom_id res chain seq x y z
N MET A 1 8.33 10.72 -9.27
CA MET A 1 7.54 10.64 -8.03
C MET A 1 6.49 11.72 -8.09
N SER A 2 5.22 11.40 -7.81
CA SER A 2 4.08 12.33 -7.92
C SER A 2 4.30 13.70 -7.26
N GLY A 3 5.19 13.81 -6.27
CA GLY A 3 5.62 15.08 -5.68
C GLY A 3 6.33 16.03 -6.63
N ARG A 4 7.16 15.52 -7.54
CA ARG A 4 7.82 16.35 -8.58
C ARG A 4 6.82 16.89 -9.61
N ASP A 5 5.83 16.09 -9.98
CA ASP A 5 4.84 16.50 -11.00
C ASP A 5 3.77 17.45 -10.42
N THR A 6 3.48 17.33 -9.12
CA THR A 6 2.52 18.19 -8.41
C THR A 6 3.16 19.38 -7.70
N GLY A 7 4.49 19.41 -7.58
CA GLY A 7 5.23 20.40 -6.78
C GLY A 7 5.10 20.21 -5.26
N ASN A 8 4.56 19.08 -4.82
CA ASN A 8 4.38 18.78 -3.40
C ASN A 8 5.55 17.97 -2.84
N ASP A 9 5.97 18.29 -1.63
CA ASP A 9 6.81 17.41 -0.84
C ASP A 9 5.91 16.45 -0.04
N TYR A 10 6.21 15.16 -0.07
CA TYR A 10 5.42 14.14 0.60
C TYR A 10 6.27 13.48 1.67
N ASP A 11 5.79 13.54 2.91
CA ASP A 11 6.42 12.82 4.01
C ASP A 11 6.14 11.32 3.88
N LEU A 12 7.12 10.59 3.35
CA LEU A 12 7.04 9.14 3.22
C LEU A 12 7.07 8.43 4.57
N ALA A 13 7.52 9.09 5.65
CA ALA A 13 7.47 8.53 6.99
C ALA A 13 6.03 8.29 7.45
N ALA A 14 5.05 9.04 6.92
CA ALA A 14 3.63 8.79 7.16
C ALA A 14 3.16 7.43 6.62
N VAL A 15 3.86 6.87 5.61
CA VAL A 15 3.56 5.57 5.00
C VAL A 15 4.41 4.46 5.63
N THR A 16 5.66 4.75 6.01
CA THR A 16 6.60 3.73 6.49
C THR A 16 6.72 3.65 8.02
N GLY A 17 6.32 4.69 8.75
CA GLY A 17 6.44 4.82 10.20
C GLY A 17 5.17 4.43 10.98
N GLY A 18 4.08 4.08 10.30
CA GLY A 18 2.77 3.84 10.91
C GLY A 18 2.03 5.12 11.31
N GLY A 19 0.89 4.98 11.97
CA GLY A 19 0.02 6.10 12.37
C GLY A 19 -1.19 6.28 11.44
N ASP A 20 -1.77 7.48 11.42
CA ASP A 20 -2.96 7.82 10.63
C ASP A 20 -2.66 8.54 9.31
N ALA A 21 -1.37 8.80 9.02
CA ALA A 21 -0.91 9.57 7.87
C ALA A 21 -1.61 10.93 7.71
N ALA A 22 -2.08 11.53 8.80
CA ALA A 22 -2.92 12.73 8.82
C ALA A 22 -4.21 12.61 7.98
N LEU A 23 -4.64 11.39 7.67
CA LEU A 23 -5.87 11.11 6.94
C LEU A 23 -7.03 10.88 7.92
N PRO A 24 -8.24 11.41 7.64
CA PRO A 24 -9.43 11.04 8.39
C PRO A 24 -9.58 9.52 8.45
N ASN A 25 -9.77 8.97 9.65
CA ASN A 25 -9.87 7.54 9.91
C ASN A 25 -8.63 6.70 9.49
N GLY A 26 -7.49 7.33 9.18
CA GLY A 26 -6.30 6.64 8.70
C GLY A 26 -5.79 5.56 9.65
N GLY A 27 -5.84 5.81 10.96
CA GLY A 27 -5.46 4.81 11.97
C GLY A 27 -6.36 3.56 11.96
N ILE A 28 -7.68 3.73 11.79
CA ILE A 28 -8.64 2.60 11.74
C ILE A 28 -8.47 1.83 10.42
N LEU A 29 -8.27 2.54 9.31
CA LEU A 29 -7.98 1.94 8.02
C LEU A 29 -6.68 1.12 8.07
N ASN A 30 -5.61 1.68 8.62
CA ASN A 30 -4.33 0.99 8.78
C ASN A 30 -4.46 -0.22 9.69
N ALA A 31 -5.16 -0.11 10.83
CA ALA A 31 -5.40 -1.26 11.71
C ALA A 31 -6.08 -2.43 10.98
N PHE A 32 -7.02 -2.14 10.06
CA PHE A 32 -7.66 -3.18 9.25
C PHE A 32 -6.70 -3.80 8.22
N VAL A 33 -5.89 -2.98 7.55
CA VAL A 33 -4.84 -3.46 6.63
C VAL A 33 -3.86 -4.37 7.37
N GLU A 34 -3.32 -3.92 8.50
CA GLU A 34 -2.34 -4.66 9.31
C GLU A 34 -2.90 -6.01 9.76
N ALA A 35 -4.14 -6.04 10.27
CA ALA A 35 -4.78 -7.28 10.69
C ALA A 35 -4.93 -8.29 9.54
N VAL A 36 -5.33 -7.81 8.34
CA VAL A 36 -5.47 -8.65 7.15
C VAL A 36 -4.12 -9.18 6.68
N VAL A 37 -3.08 -8.33 6.65
CA VAL A 37 -1.73 -8.71 6.23
C VAL A 37 -1.11 -9.72 7.21
N ALA A 38 -1.32 -9.52 8.52
CA ALA A 38 -0.89 -10.45 9.57
C ALA A 38 -1.68 -11.78 9.58
N ARG A 39 -2.81 -11.85 8.85
CA ARG A 39 -3.73 -12.99 8.81
C ARG A 39 -4.28 -13.39 10.19
N ASP A 40 -4.41 -12.41 11.08
CA ASP A 40 -4.96 -12.59 12.41
C ASP A 40 -6.48 -12.42 12.37
N MET A 41 -7.20 -13.53 12.21
CA MET A 41 -8.65 -13.51 12.01
C MET A 41 -9.45 -12.85 13.15
N PRO A 42 -9.12 -13.08 14.43
CA PRO A 42 -9.66 -12.28 15.54
C PRO A 42 -9.48 -10.76 15.35
N SER A 43 -8.27 -10.31 15.03
CA SER A 43 -8.00 -8.88 14.80
C SER A 43 -8.70 -8.35 13.56
N VAL A 44 -8.81 -9.16 12.50
CA VAL A 44 -9.57 -8.81 11.28
C VAL A 44 -11.04 -8.58 11.62
N ALA A 45 -11.64 -9.44 12.44
CA ALA A 45 -13.04 -9.29 12.85
C ALA A 45 -13.25 -8.02 13.67
N ALA A 46 -12.36 -7.75 14.63
CA ALA A 46 -12.43 -6.55 15.47
C ALA A 46 -12.24 -5.26 14.64
N ALA A 47 -11.22 -5.21 13.78
CA ALA A 47 -10.94 -4.05 12.94
C ALA A 47 -12.05 -3.81 11.89
N ARG A 48 -12.64 -4.88 11.34
CA ARG A 48 -13.79 -4.78 10.43
C ARG A 48 -14.99 -4.12 11.11
N ALA A 49 -15.31 -4.55 12.33
CA ALA A 49 -16.41 -3.97 13.10
C ALA A 49 -16.14 -2.50 13.40
N ALA A 50 -14.95 -2.15 13.89
CA ALA A 50 -14.57 -0.77 14.17
C ALA A 50 -14.64 0.13 12.92
N LEU A 51 -14.24 -0.38 11.77
CA LEU A 51 -14.30 0.36 10.50
C LEU A 51 -15.75 0.57 10.04
N ALA A 52 -16.60 -0.46 10.16
CA ALA A 52 -18.03 -0.35 9.83
C ALA A 52 -18.75 0.63 10.77
N ASP A 53 -18.41 0.63 12.07
CA ASP A 53 -18.98 1.57 13.04
C ASP A 53 -18.55 3.02 12.75
N ALA A 54 -17.30 3.24 12.35
CA ALA A 54 -16.76 4.57 12.09
C ALA A 54 -17.14 5.16 10.72
N MET A 55 -17.24 4.32 9.68
CA MET A 55 -17.35 4.75 8.29
C MET A 55 -18.56 4.17 7.54
N GLY A 56 -19.29 3.24 8.15
CA GLY A 56 -20.39 2.50 7.55
C GLY A 56 -19.95 1.25 6.81
N GLU A 57 -20.90 0.31 6.62
CA GLU A 57 -20.64 -0.98 6.00
C GLU A 57 -20.11 -0.86 4.57
N ALA A 58 -20.64 0.07 3.76
CA ALA A 58 -20.21 0.28 2.39
C ALA A 58 -18.71 0.66 2.32
N ALA A 59 -18.27 1.61 3.15
CA ALA A 59 -16.88 2.02 3.21
C ALA A 59 -15.96 0.89 3.71
N MET A 60 -16.44 0.06 4.65
CA MET A 60 -15.72 -1.12 5.11
C MET A 60 -15.53 -2.14 3.98
N VAL A 61 -16.57 -2.38 3.17
CA VAL A 61 -16.49 -3.28 2.00
C VAL A 61 -15.51 -2.74 0.97
N ASP A 62 -15.55 -1.45 0.66
CA ASP A 62 -14.63 -0.81 -0.29
C ASP A 62 -13.17 -0.89 0.19
N ALA A 63 -12.93 -0.69 1.49
CA ALA A 63 -11.61 -0.88 2.08
C ALA A 63 -11.13 -2.33 1.94
N ALA A 64 -11.98 -3.31 2.24
CA ALA A 64 -11.65 -4.73 2.09
C ALA A 64 -11.35 -5.10 0.62
N ALA A 65 -12.13 -4.59 -0.32
CA ALA A 65 -11.91 -4.79 -1.75
C ALA A 65 -10.59 -4.17 -2.22
N THR A 66 -10.27 -2.98 -1.72
CA THR A 66 -9.00 -2.29 -2.00
C THR A 66 -7.81 -3.11 -1.49
N ILE A 67 -7.87 -3.59 -0.24
CA ILE A 67 -6.83 -4.47 0.32
C ILE A 67 -6.65 -5.72 -0.56
N ALA A 68 -7.75 -6.36 -0.97
CA ALA A 68 -7.70 -7.54 -1.82
C ALA A 68 -7.06 -7.25 -3.20
N ALA A 69 -7.39 -6.11 -3.83
CA ALA A 69 -6.83 -5.71 -5.12
C ALA A 69 -5.31 -5.47 -5.03
N PHE A 70 -4.86 -4.72 -4.03
CA PHE A 70 -3.42 -4.48 -3.80
C PHE A 70 -2.67 -5.71 -3.30
N ASN A 71 -3.38 -6.74 -2.83
CA ASN A 71 -2.79 -8.06 -2.60
C ASN A 71 -2.68 -8.86 -3.91
N ALA A 72 -3.72 -8.88 -4.73
CA ALA A 72 -3.80 -9.75 -5.90
C ALA A 72 -2.95 -9.26 -7.08
N TYR A 73 -3.05 -7.98 -7.45
CA TYR A 73 -2.47 -7.48 -8.69
C TYR A 73 -0.94 -7.53 -8.74
N PRO A 74 -0.20 -7.12 -7.70
CA PRO A 74 1.26 -7.23 -7.73
C PRO A 74 1.72 -8.69 -7.90
N ARG A 75 1.07 -9.63 -7.21
CA ARG A 75 1.39 -11.07 -7.34
C ARG A 75 1.11 -11.60 -8.74
N ALA A 76 0.04 -11.15 -9.38
CA ALA A 76 -0.26 -11.53 -10.76
C ALA A 76 0.77 -10.95 -11.75
N ALA A 77 1.18 -9.69 -11.55
CA ALA A 77 2.23 -9.05 -12.34
C ALA A 77 3.57 -9.80 -12.19
N ASP A 78 3.97 -10.13 -10.97
CA ASP A 78 5.18 -10.89 -10.67
C ASP A 78 5.14 -12.28 -11.30
N ALA A 79 4.01 -12.99 -11.16
CA ALA A 79 3.82 -14.34 -11.70
C ALA A 79 3.84 -14.39 -13.23
N THR A 80 3.56 -13.28 -13.91
CA THR A 80 3.51 -13.19 -15.37
C THR A 80 4.70 -12.43 -15.97
N GLY A 81 5.59 -11.89 -15.13
CA GLY A 81 6.78 -11.17 -15.57
C GLY A 81 6.47 -9.82 -16.24
N ILE A 82 5.42 -9.12 -15.81
CA ILE A 82 5.12 -7.78 -16.35
C ILE A 82 6.30 -6.85 -16.04
N PRO A 83 6.96 -6.26 -17.06
CA PRO A 83 8.13 -5.42 -16.83
C PRO A 83 7.73 -4.07 -16.23
N LEU A 84 8.65 -3.47 -15.46
CA LEU A 84 8.53 -2.09 -15.03
C LEU A 84 8.58 -1.16 -16.26
N GLU A 85 7.61 -0.26 -16.37
CA GLU A 85 7.58 0.78 -17.42
C GLU A 85 8.80 1.71 -17.31
N GLU A 86 9.36 2.15 -18.44
CA GLU A 86 10.57 3.00 -18.47
C GLU A 86 10.43 4.26 -17.63
N ALA A 87 9.30 4.98 -17.78
CA ALA A 87 9.03 6.18 -16.99
C ALA A 87 9.04 5.90 -15.48
N LYS A 88 8.53 4.74 -15.03
CA LYS A 88 8.55 4.35 -13.62
C LYS A 88 9.96 3.93 -13.19
N ARG A 89 10.73 3.27 -14.06
CA ARG A 89 12.14 2.91 -13.82
C ARG A 89 12.96 4.15 -13.52
N ASP A 90 12.85 5.18 -14.35
CA ASP A 90 13.56 6.45 -14.16
C ASP A 90 13.11 7.16 -12.87
N LEU A 91 11.80 7.28 -12.66
CA LEU A 91 11.24 8.00 -11.50
C LEU A 91 11.54 7.34 -10.15
N THR A 92 11.85 6.04 -10.14
CA THR A 92 12.11 5.26 -8.93
C THR A 92 13.58 4.84 -8.79
N ALA A 93 14.47 5.28 -9.69
CA ALA A 93 15.87 4.85 -9.71
C ALA A 93 16.60 5.07 -8.36
N ASP A 94 16.43 6.24 -7.76
CA ASP A 94 17.07 6.55 -6.47
C ASP A 94 16.49 5.71 -5.33
N LEU A 95 15.16 5.53 -5.29
CA LEU A 95 14.47 4.70 -4.30
C LEU A 95 14.91 3.23 -4.41
N ARG A 96 14.99 2.68 -5.62
CA ARG A 96 15.43 1.30 -5.86
C ARG A 96 16.87 1.10 -5.45
N ARG A 97 17.75 2.07 -5.74
CA ARG A 97 19.15 2.05 -5.31
C ARG A 97 19.28 2.09 -3.79
N GLU A 98 18.54 2.96 -3.12
CA GLU A 98 18.53 3.08 -1.65
C GLU A 98 18.05 1.79 -0.97
N LEU A 99 17.00 1.17 -1.51
CA LEU A 99 16.47 -0.10 -1.03
C LEU A 99 17.29 -1.33 -1.48
N GLY A 100 18.36 -1.13 -2.27
CA GLY A 100 19.19 -2.21 -2.80
C GLY A 100 18.48 -3.14 -3.79
N LEU A 101 17.40 -2.69 -4.42
CA LEU A 101 16.56 -3.49 -5.32
C LEU A 101 17.18 -3.71 -6.71
N ASP A 102 18.20 -2.92 -7.07
CA ASP A 102 18.91 -3.08 -8.36
C ASP A 102 19.53 -4.48 -8.52
N ILE A 103 19.79 -5.20 -7.42
CA ILE A 103 20.27 -6.59 -7.45
C ILE A 103 19.26 -7.57 -8.05
N LEU A 104 17.98 -7.19 -8.09
CA LEU A 104 16.89 -7.99 -8.63
C LEU A 104 16.70 -7.77 -10.14
N GLU A 105 17.36 -6.75 -10.72
CA GLU A 105 17.38 -6.57 -12.16
C GLU A 105 18.33 -7.61 -12.79
N THR A 106 17.78 -8.76 -13.17
CA THR A 106 18.49 -9.70 -14.03
C THR A 106 18.70 -9.06 -15.41
N VAL A 107 19.96 -9.01 -15.86
CA VAL A 107 20.32 -8.73 -17.24
C VAL A 107 19.68 -9.83 -18.10
N ALA A 108 18.75 -9.44 -18.98
CA ALA A 108 18.21 -10.33 -20.01
C ALA A 108 19.28 -10.68 -21.05
#